data_AF-A0A1X4G671-F1
#
_entry.id   AF-A0A1X4G671-F1
#
_cell.length_a   1.000
_cell.length_b   1.000
_cell.length_c   1.000
_cell.angle_alpha   90.00
_cell.angle_beta   90.00
_cell.angle_gamma   90.00
#
_symmetry.space_group_name_H-M   'P 1'
#
loop_
_entity.id
_entity.type
_entity.pdbx_description
1 polymer ?
#
loop_
_entity_poly.entity_id
_entity_poly.type
_entity_poly.pdbx_seq_one_letter_code
_entity_poly.pdbx_strand_id
1 'polypeptide(L)' 'MSLKRTLSVALQAAAVLVVVSLVVGQLLGQPVLLSYVETGSMQPTLAPGDGFVAVPAQLAGGIGP' A
#
# COMPACT_ATOMS: atom_id res chain seq x y z
N MET A 1 16.01 -22.86 -14.62
CA MET A 1 15.36 -21.60 -15.02
C MET A 1 16.44 -20.58 -15.34
N SER A 2 16.36 -19.86 -16.47
CA SER A 2 17.31 -18.78 -16.74
C SER A 2 17.01 -17.58 -15.84
N LEU A 3 18.04 -16.94 -15.27
CA LEU A 3 17.88 -15.82 -14.33
C LEU A 3 17.00 -14.70 -14.90
N LYS A 4 17.15 -14.41 -16.20
CA LYS A 4 16.33 -13.43 -16.93
C LYS A 4 14.85 -13.79 -16.94
N ARG A 5 14.51 -15.07 -17.13
CA ARG A 5 13.12 -15.54 -17.11
C ARG A 5 12.54 -15.45 -15.70
N THR A 6 13.29 -15.85 -14.69
CA THR A 6 12.83 -15.75 -13.29
C THR A 6 12.55 -14.30 -12.91
N LEU A 7 13.46 -13.37 -13.23
CA LEU A 7 13.29 -11.95 -12.96
C LEU A 7 12.05 -11.37 -13.67
N SER A 8 11.86 -11.72 -14.94
CA SER A 8 10.71 -11.26 -15.72
C SER A 8 9.39 -11.75 -15.13
N VAL A 9 9.32 -13.03 -14.74
CA VAL A 9 8.12 -13.61 -14.12
C VAL A 9 7.87 -12.98 -12.75
N ALA A 10 8.90 -12.78 -11.94
CA ALA A 10 8.77 -12.15 -10.63
C ALA A 10 8.25 -10.70 -10.74
N LEU A 11 8.75 -9.92 -11.70
CA LEU A 11 8.29 -8.55 -11.93
C LEU A 11 6.83 -8.53 -12.42
N GLN A 12 6.45 -9.43 -13.31
CA GLN A 12 5.06 -9.57 -13.75
C GLN A 12 4.13 -9.94 -12.60
N ALA A 13 4.51 -10.92 -11.78
CA ALA A 13 3.74 -11.32 -10.61
C ALA A 13 3.61 -10.16 -9.60
N ALA A 14 4.69 -9.42 -9.34
CA ALA A 14 4.66 -8.24 -8.49
C ALA A 14 3.70 -7.17 -9.04
N ALA A 15 3.76 -6.86 -10.34
CA ALA A 15 2.85 -5.91 -10.96
C ALA A 15 1.38 -6.34 -10.86
N VAL A 16 1.09 -7.62 -11.09
CA VAL A 16 -0.27 -8.17 -10.92
C VAL A 16 -0.72 -8.03 -9.46
N LEU A 17 0.14 -8.33 -8.49
CA LEU A 17 -0.16 -8.15 -7.07
C LEU A 17 -0.46 -6.67 -6.73
N VAL A 18 0.29 -5.73 -7.29
CA VAL A 18 0.02 -4.28 -7.14
C VAL A 18 -1.36 -3.94 -7.68
N VAL A 19 -1.69 -4.36 -8.90
CA VAL A 19 -3.00 -4.04 -9.50
C VAL A 19 -4.15 -4.66 -8.70
N VAL A 20 -4.03 -5.93 -8.32
CA VAL A 20 -5.05 -6.64 -7.55
C VAL A 20 -5.25 -5.97 -6.18
N SER A 21 -4.17 -5.62 -5.49
CA SER A 21 -4.25 -4.97 -4.17
C SER A 21 -4.92 -3.61 -4.25
N LEU A 22 -4.61 -2.80 -5.28
CA LEU A 22 -5.30 -1.53 -5.51
C LEU A 22 -6.81 -1.73 -5.75
N VAL A 23 -7.20 -2.66 -6.63
CA VAL A 23 -8.61 -2.94 -6.92
C VAL A 23 -9.36 -3.40 -5.67
N VAL A 24 -8.77 -4.32 -4.89
CA VAL A 24 -9.36 -4.80 -3.63
C VAL A 24 -9.49 -3.65 -2.64
N GLY A 25 -8.49 -2.79 -2.50
CA GLY A 25 -8.56 -1.60 -1.64
C GLY A 25 -9.73 -0.69 -1.99
N GLN A 26 -9.92 -0.40 -3.28
CA GLN A 26 -11.04 0.40 -3.76
C GLN A 26 -12.40 -0.24 -3.41
N LEU A 27 -12.53 -1.56 -3.53
CA LEU A 27 -13.77 -2.28 -3.18
C LEU A 27 -14.06 -2.28 -1.68
N LEU A 28 -13.01 -2.33 -0.85
CA LEU A 28 -13.13 -2.30 0.61
C LEU A 28 -13.26 -0.87 1.17
N GLY A 29 -13.09 0.16 0.32
CA GLY A 29 -13.07 1.56 0.75
C GLY A 29 -11.86 1.91 1.61
N GLN A 30 -10.78 1.13 1.52
CA GLN A 30 -9.54 1.38 2.23
C GLN A 30 -8.38 1.47 1.24
N PRO A 31 -7.52 2.49 1.35
CA PRO A 31 -6.37 2.58 0.47
C PRO A 31 -5.38 1.47 0.81
N VAL A 32 -5.02 0.65 -0.18
CA VAL A 32 -4.10 -0.49 -0.03
C VAL A 32 -2.86 -0.23 -0.88
N LEU A 33 -1.69 -0.51 -0.30
CA LEU A 33 -0.37 -0.41 -0.92
C LEU A 33 0.11 1.03 -1.23
N LEU A 34 -0.58 1.75 -2.11
CA LEU A 34 -0.20 3.10 -2.55
C LEU A 34 -1.26 4.12 -2.15
N SER A 35 -0.88 5.07 -1.30
CA SER A 35 -1.76 6.08 -0.73
C SER A 35 -1.04 7.41 -0.58
N TYR A 36 -1.78 8.52 -0.60
CA TYR A 36 -1.23 9.84 -0.29
C TYR A 36 -2.24 10.69 0.49
N VAL A 37 -1.74 11.69 1.20
CA VAL A 37 -2.55 12.60 2.00
C VAL A 37 -3.11 13.71 1.12
N GLU A 38 -4.43 13.84 1.07
CA GLU A 38 -5.08 14.82 0.20
C GLU A 38 -5.21 16.21 0.83
N THR A 39 -5.34 16.29 2.16
CA THR A 39 -5.67 17.55 2.86
C THR A 39 -4.73 17.82 4.04
N GLY A 40 -4.74 19.05 4.53
CA GLY A 40 -3.91 19.47 5.67
C GLY A 40 -4.43 19.04 7.04
N SER A 41 -5.52 18.26 7.13
CA SER A 41 -6.14 17.92 8.42
C SER A 41 -5.27 17.05 9.32
N MET A 42 -4.27 16.37 8.76
CA MET A 42 -3.31 15.54 9.50
C MET A 42 -2.02 16.30 9.85
N GLN A 43 -1.96 17.61 9.59
CA GLN A 43 -0.84 18.43 10.03
C GLN A 43 -0.85 18.59 11.55
N PRO A 44 0.35 18.67 12.17
CA PRO A 44 1.67 18.74 11.53
C PRO A 44 2.27 17.37 11.17
N THR A 45 1.64 16.26 11.54
CA THR A 45 2.23 14.91 11.40
C THR A 45 2.38 14.48 9.94
N LEU A 46 1.39 14.78 9.09
CA LEU A 46 1.43 14.48 7.66
C LEU A 46 1.01 15.71 6.85
N ALA A 47 1.77 16.03 5.81
CA ALA A 47 1.48 17.12 4.89
C ALA A 47 0.70 16.63 3.66
N PRO A 48 -0.09 17.51 3.00
CA PRO A 48 -0.70 17.19 1.72
C PRO A 48 0.36 16.76 0.69
N GLY A 49 0.10 15.66 -0.01
CA GLY A 49 1.01 15.04 -0.98
C GLY A 49 1.95 13.99 -0.39
N ASP A 50 2.05 13.86 0.94
CA ASP A 50 2.87 12.81 1.56
C ASP A 50 2.30 11.43 1.26
N GLY A 51 3.17 10.50 0.86
CA GLY A 51 2.82 9.09 0.70
C GLY A 51 2.73 8.38 2.05
N PHE A 52 1.76 7.47 2.20
CA PHE A 52 1.64 6.65 3.40
C PHE A 52 1.21 5.22 3.07
N VAL A 53 1.46 4.30 4.02
CA VAL A 53 0.98 2.91 3.95
C VAL A 53 0.05 2.68 5.12
N ALA A 54 -1.20 2.35 4.84
CA ALA A 54 -2.15 1.99 5.87
C ALA A 54 -1.85 0.59 6.40
N VAL A 55 -1.72 0.46 7.73
CA VAL A 55 -1.58 -0.83 8.40
C VAL A 55 -2.95 -1.22 8.97
N PRO A 56 -3.49 -2.40 8.63
CA PRO A 56 -4.74 -2.88 9.21
C PRO A 56 -4.67 -2.93 10.73
N ALA A 57 -5.75 -2.55 11.42
CA ALA A 57 -5.79 -2.50 12.88
C ALA A 57 -5.44 -3.86 13.53
N GLN A 58 -5.78 -4.96 12.86
CA GLN A 58 -5.47 -6.33 13.30
C GLN A 58 -3.95 -6.61 13.30
N LEU A 59 -3.19 -5.87 12.51
CA LEU A 59 -1.73 -5.98 12.37
C LEU A 59 -0.98 -4.84 13.07
N ALA A 60 -1.66 -3.75 13.44
CA ALA A 60 -1.07 -2.56 14.03
C ALA A 60 -0.52 -2.74 15.45
N GLY A 61 -0.73 -3.92 16.06
CA GLY A 61 -0.37 -4.19 17.45
C GLY A 61 -1.38 -3.59 18.43
N GLY A 62 -1.17 -3.85 19.72
CA GLY A 62 -1.96 -3.25 20.78
C GLY A 62 -1.54 -1.80 21.02
N ILE A 63 -2.49 -0.95 21.40
CA ILE A 63 -2.19 0.32 22.05
C ILE A 63 -1.46 0.02 23.37
N GLY A 64 -0.27 0.59 23.54
CA GLY A 64 0.47 0.52 24.80
C GLY A 64 -0.33 1.16 25.96
N PRO A 65 0.08 0.91 27.22
CA PRO A 65 -0.56 1.52 28.39
C PRO A 65 -0.53 3.06 28.35
#